data_AF-A0A3D2IJU0-F1
#
_entry.id   AF-A0A3D2IJU0-F1
#
_cell.length_a   1.000
_cell.length_b   1.000
_cell.length_c   1.000
_cell.angle_alpha   90.00
_cell.angle_beta   90.00
_cell.angle_gamma   90.00
#
_symmetry.space_group_name_H-M   'P 1'
#
loop_
_entity.id
_entity.type
_entity.pdbx_description
1 polymer ?
#
loop_
_entity_poly.entity_id
_entity_poly.type
_entity_poly.pdbx_seq_one_letter_code
_entity_poly.pdbx_strand_id
1 'polypeptide(L)'
;SPNEGMSSFSIITTDPNSMVEKAHDRMPAFLHPSEFEDWLNPEHSAEYLLDMLKPYPVDDMETYIASDKVSNSRNNGPELLEPSTLFGSSSMNKNVG
;
A
#
# COMPACT_ATOMS: atom_id res chain seq x y z
N SER A 1 3.62 -25.12 24.87
CA SER A 1 2.44 -25.27 23.96
C SER A 1 2.85 -25.01 22.52
N PRO A 2 2.12 -25.47 21.47
CA PRO A 2 2.57 -25.36 20.06
C PRO A 2 2.86 -23.95 19.55
N ASN A 3 2.52 -22.90 20.30
CA ASN A 3 2.76 -21.49 19.97
C ASN A 3 3.76 -20.80 20.94
N GLU A 4 4.47 -21.57 21.75
CA GLU A 4 5.47 -21.02 22.66
C GLU A 4 6.66 -20.48 21.86
N GLY A 5 6.85 -19.16 21.88
CA GLY A 5 7.89 -18.47 21.10
C GLY A 5 7.47 -17.96 19.71
N MET A 6 6.18 -18.03 19.34
CA MET A 6 5.72 -17.48 18.06
C MET A 6 5.37 -16.00 18.16
N SER A 7 6.17 -15.16 17.50
CA SER A 7 5.85 -13.74 17.29
C SER A 7 5.00 -13.57 16.03
N SER A 8 3.90 -12.85 16.15
CA SER A 8 3.03 -12.47 15.03
C SER A 8 2.72 -10.99 15.11
N PHE A 9 2.25 -10.42 14.00
CA PHE A 9 1.87 -9.01 13.93
C PHE A 9 0.64 -8.84 13.04
N SER A 10 0.05 -7.65 13.09
CA SER A 10 -1.01 -7.22 12.18
C SER A 10 -0.62 -5.90 11.53
N ILE A 11 -1.13 -5.65 10.33
CA ILE A 11 -0.99 -4.37 9.65
C ILE A 11 -2.16 -3.49 10.06
N ILE A 12 -1.85 -2.27 10.54
CA ILE A 12 -2.89 -1.29 10.84
C ILE A 12 -3.39 -0.68 9.53
N THR A 13 -4.71 -0.53 9.43
CA THR A 13 -5.37 0.06 8.27
C THR A 13 -6.16 1.30 8.68
N THR A 14 -6.30 2.21 7.74
CA THR A 14 -7.04 3.47 7.80
C THR A 14 -8.07 3.52 6.66
N ASP A 15 -8.84 4.60 6.59
CA ASP A 15 -9.72 4.88 5.46
C ASP A 15 -8.87 5.13 4.19
N PRO A 16 -9.41 4.87 2.99
CA PRO A 16 -8.65 5.08 1.77
C PRO A 16 -8.53 6.57 1.46
N ASN A 17 -7.46 6.96 0.77
CA ASN A 17 -7.42 8.23 0.06
C ASN A 17 -8.18 8.11 -1.28
N SER A 18 -8.33 9.22 -2.01
CA SER A 18 -9.09 9.27 -3.27
C SER A 18 -8.52 8.40 -4.40
N MET A 19 -7.27 7.96 -4.29
CA MET A 19 -6.65 7.03 -5.25
C MET A 19 -6.98 5.58 -4.90
N VAL A 20 -6.84 5.19 -3.64
CA VAL A 20 -7.11 3.83 -3.15
C VAL A 20 -8.60 3.51 -3.12
N GLU A 21 -9.47 4.50 -2.87
CA GLU A 21 -10.93 4.35 -2.82
C GLU A 21 -11.51 3.80 -4.14
N LYS A 22 -10.80 4.02 -5.26
CA LYS A 22 -11.16 3.46 -6.58
C LYS A 22 -11.01 1.94 -6.64
N ALA A 23 -10.24 1.33 -5.74
CA ALA A 23 -9.91 -0.09 -5.73
C ALA A 23 -10.38 -0.81 -4.45
N HIS A 24 -10.36 -0.15 -3.28
CA HIS A 24 -10.71 -0.75 -1.99
C HIS A 24 -11.19 0.28 -0.95
N ASP A 25 -11.98 -0.15 0.01
CA ASP A 25 -12.51 0.65 1.14
C ASP A 25 -11.54 0.80 2.33
N ARG A 26 -10.30 0.29 2.23
CA ARG A 26 -9.30 0.29 3.31
C ARG A 26 -7.92 0.48 2.72
N MET A 27 -7.05 1.12 3.48
CA MET A 27 -5.67 1.41 3.10
C MET A 27 -4.73 1.08 4.27
N PRO A 28 -3.53 0.51 4.04
CA PRO A 28 -2.53 0.43 5.10
C PRO A 28 -2.19 1.83 5.64
N ALA A 29 -2.00 1.98 6.94
CA ALA A 29 -1.49 3.22 7.51
C ALA A 29 0.02 3.34 7.19
N PHE A 30 0.35 4.11 6.16
CA PHE A 30 1.74 4.41 5.81
C PHE A 30 2.25 5.56 6.66
N LEU A 31 3.50 5.43 7.14
CA LEU A 31 4.21 6.47 7.87
C LEU A 31 5.19 7.16 6.93
N HIS A 32 5.39 8.46 7.10
CA HIS A 32 6.51 9.15 6.48
C HIS A 32 7.83 8.71 7.14
N PRO A 33 8.96 8.68 6.42
CA PRO A 33 10.25 8.31 6.99
C PRO A 33 10.65 9.14 8.23
N SER A 34 10.21 10.40 8.31
CA SER A 34 10.42 11.27 9.47
C SER A 34 9.69 10.82 10.74
N GLU A 35 8.68 9.97 10.62
CA GLU A 35 7.83 9.49 11.73
C GLU A 35 8.30 8.14 12.29
N PHE A 36 9.28 7.48 11.66
CA PHE A 36 9.70 6.11 12.05
C PHE A 36 10.32 6.05 13.45
N GLU A 37 11.17 7.01 13.80
CA GLU A 37 11.81 7.06 15.12
C GLU A 37 10.78 7.24 16.22
N ASP A 38 9.80 8.11 16.01
CA ASP A 38 8.69 8.27 16.94
C ASP A 38 7.84 7.00 17.01
N TRP A 39 7.51 6.38 15.88
CA TRP A 39 6.71 5.14 15.86
C TRP A 39 7.35 3.99 16.65
N LEU A 40 8.67 3.87 16.62
CA LEU A 40 9.42 2.80 17.29
C LEU A 40 9.84 3.15 18.72
N ASN A 41 9.62 4.38 19.19
CA ASN A 41 10.03 4.81 20.51
C ASN A 41 9.04 4.33 21.60
N PRO A 42 9.46 3.44 22.52
CA PRO A 42 8.58 2.89 23.55
C PRO A 42 8.16 3.91 24.62
N GLU A 43 8.80 5.09 24.68
CA GLU A 43 8.47 6.14 25.64
C GLU A 43 7.28 7.01 25.20
N HIS A 44 6.87 6.92 23.94
CA HIS A 44 5.72 7.68 23.43
C HIS A 44 4.39 7.04 23.82
N SER A 45 3.40 7.88 24.13
CA SER A 45 2.05 7.41 24.43
C SER A 45 1.35 6.86 23.19
N ALA A 46 0.50 5.85 23.36
CA ALA A 46 -0.31 5.31 22.28
C ALA A 46 -1.16 6.41 21.61
N GLU A 47 -1.70 7.36 22.38
CA GLU A 47 -2.51 8.47 21.89
C GLU A 47 -1.75 9.32 20.85
N TYR A 48 -0.52 9.70 21.17
CA TYR A 48 0.37 10.42 20.22
C TYR A 48 0.63 9.62 18.94
N LEU A 49 0.86 8.31 19.07
CA LEU A 49 1.15 7.44 17.91
C LEU A 49 -0.09 7.21 17.04
N LEU A 50 -1.29 7.17 17.63
CA LEU A 50 -2.55 7.04 16.89
C LEU A 50 -2.80 8.24 15.96
N ASP A 51 -2.36 9.44 16.34
CA ASP A 51 -2.49 10.65 15.50
C ASP A 51 -1.66 10.58 14.20
N MET A 52 -0.68 9.67 14.13
CA MET A 52 0.10 9.41 12.90
C MET A 52 -0.68 8.56 11.88
N LEU A 53 -1.71 7.81 12.32
CA LEU A 53 -2.39 6.77 11.53
C LEU A 53 -3.51 7.33 10.65
N LYS A 54 -3.13 8.14 9.66
CA LYS A 54 -4.03 8.81 8.71
C LYS A 54 -3.90 8.26 7.28
N PRO A 55 -4.91 8.44 6.41
CA PRO A 55 -4.77 8.12 4.99
C PRO A 55 -3.57 8.86 4.40
N TYR A 56 -2.73 8.16 3.65
CA TYR A 56 -1.50 8.75 3.11
C TYR A 56 -1.80 9.78 2.00
N PRO A 57 -1.05 10.88 1.89
CA PRO A 57 -1.28 11.90 0.87
C PRO A 57 -1.27 11.32 -0.55
N VAL A 58 -2.27 11.67 -1.36
CA VAL A 58 -2.38 11.18 -2.74
C VAL A 58 -1.26 11.70 -3.64
N ASP A 59 -0.76 12.92 -3.37
CA ASP A 59 0.29 13.58 -4.15
C ASP A 59 1.66 12.88 -4.01
N ASP A 60 1.83 12.07 -2.95
CA ASP A 60 3.04 11.29 -2.68
C ASP A 60 2.90 9.82 -3.14
N MET A 61 1.89 9.52 -3.96
CA MET A 61 1.62 8.16 -4.44
C MET A 61 1.51 8.10 -5.97
N GLU A 62 1.88 6.93 -6.50
CA GLU A 62 1.63 6.55 -7.89
C GLU A 62 1.00 5.15 -7.91
N THR A 63 0.13 4.89 -8.89
CA THR A 63 -0.48 3.57 -9.12
C THR A 63 -0.36 3.16 -10.56
N TYR A 64 -0.12 1.87 -10.77
CA TYR A 64 -0.14 1.22 -12.08
C TYR A 64 -0.98 -0.06 -12.00
N ILE A 65 -1.45 -0.54 -13.14
CA ILE A 65 -2.14 -1.83 -13.22
C ILE A 65 -1.08 -2.93 -13.10
N ALA A 66 -1.18 -3.78 -12.09
CA ALA A 66 -0.30 -4.93 -11.92
C ALA A 66 -0.63 -6.05 -12.91
N SER A 67 0.34 -6.94 -13.17
CA SER A 67 0.09 -8.18 -13.92
C SER A 67 -0.84 -9.12 -13.14
N ASP A 68 -1.76 -9.80 -13.82
CA ASP A 68 -2.62 -10.84 -13.21
C ASP A 68 -1.83 -11.95 -12.50
N LYS A 69 -0.55 -12.13 -12.86
CA LYS A 69 0.37 -13.06 -12.19
C LYS A 69 0.46 -12.81 -10.67
N VAL A 70 0.27 -11.57 -10.21
CA VAL A 70 0.38 -11.22 -8.77
C VAL A 70 -0.72 -11.87 -7.93
N SER A 71 -1.85 -12.24 -8.53
CA SER A 71 -2.97 -12.88 -7.83
C SER A 71 -2.67 -14.31 -7.36
N ASN A 72 -1.66 -14.97 -7.92
CA ASN A 72 -1.25 -16.31 -7.53
C ASN A 72 -0.08 -16.24 -6.54
N SER A 73 -0.36 -16.52 -5.27
CA SER A 73 0.61 -16.48 -4.16
C SER A 73 1.79 -17.45 -4.27
N ARG A 74 1.79 -18.36 -5.25
CA ARG A 74 2.95 -19.22 -5.55
C ARG A 74 4.03 -18.51 -6.36
N ASN A 75 3.70 -17.38 -7.00
CA ASN A 75 4.67 -16.59 -7.77
C ASN A 75 5.47 -15.69 -6.82
N ASN A 76 6.78 -15.55 -7.04
CA ASN A 76 7.66 -14.70 -6.22
C ASN A 76 8.85 -14.13 -7.02
N GLY A 77 8.65 -13.91 -8.32
CA GLY A 77 9.68 -13.36 -9.20
C GLY A 77 9.62 -11.83 -9.31
N PRO A 78 10.72 -11.17 -9.72
CA PRO A 78 10.77 -9.71 -9.86
C PRO A 78 9.77 -9.17 -10.89
N GLU A 79 9.34 -9.99 -11.86
CA GLU A 79 8.34 -9.63 -12.87
C GLU A 79 6.96 -9.31 -12.30
N LEU A 80 6.71 -9.62 -11.01
CA LEU A 80 5.46 -9.28 -10.34
C LEU A 80 5.33 -7.79 -10.01
N LEU A 81 6.45 -7.07 -9.99
CA LEU A 81 6.47 -5.61 -9.79
C LEU A 81 6.35 -4.83 -11.11
N GLU A 82 6.46 -5.52 -12.24
CA GLU A 82 6.36 -4.90 -13.55
C GLU A 82 4.90 -4.54 -13.87
N PRO A 83 4.62 -3.32 -14.35
CA PRO A 83 3.30 -2.94 -14.81
C PRO A 83 2.77 -3.87 -15.91
N SER A 84 1.45 -4.07 -15.92
CA SER A 84 0.77 -4.83 -16.97
C SER A 84 0.99 -4.16 -18.33
N THR A 85 1.45 -4.94 -19.31
CA THR A 85 1.62 -4.49 -20.70
C THR A 85 0.30 -4.37 -21.46
N LEU A 86 -0.82 -4.82 -20.88
CA LEU A 86 -2.14 -4.88 -21.54
C LEU A 86 -2.72 -3.51 -21.92
N PHE A 87 -2.17 -2.42 -21.40
CA PHE A 87 -2.58 -1.05 -21.76
C PHE A 87 -1.54 -0.29 -22.63
N GLY A 88 -0.46 -0.94 -23.06
CA GLY A 88 0.59 -0.33 -23.91
C GLY A 88 0.38 -0.43 -25.42
N SER A 89 -0.70 -1.07 -25.90
CA SER A 89 -0.92 -1.31 -27.35
C SER A 89 -2.27 -0.84 -27.90
N SER A 90 -3.14 -0.20 -27.10
CA SER A 90 -4.38 0.39 -27.62
C SER A 90 -4.23 1.90 -27.82
N SER A 91 -3.75 2.26 -29.01
CA SER A 91 -4.01 3.49 -29.77
C SER A 91 -4.55 4.70 -28.97
N MET A 92 -3.67 5.63 -28.60
CA MET A 92 -4.00 7.06 -28.74
C MET A 92 -4.06 7.38 -30.24
N ASN A 93 -5.12 6.93 -30.90
CA ASN A 93 -5.48 7.44 -32.22
C ASN A 93 -6.23 8.74 -32.05
N LYS A 94 -5.65 9.77 -32.66
CA LYS A 94 -6.22 11.09 -32.91
C LYS A 94 -7.66 10.97 -33.40
N ASN A 95 -8.59 11.73 -32.80
CA ASN A 95 -9.65 12.47 -33.49
C ASN A 95 -10.63 13.06 -32.45
N VAL A 96 -10.56 14.36 -32.23
CA VAL A 96 -11.76 15.18 -32.01
C VAL A 96 -11.57 16.41 -32.90
N GLY A 97 -12.48 16.56 -33.85
CA GLY A 97 -12.62 17.75 -34.69
C GLY A 97 -13.53 18.80 -34.05
#